data_AF-A0A6L9ZV30-F1
#
_entry.id   AF-A0A6L9ZV30-F1
#
_cell.length_a   1.000
_cell.length_b   1.000
_cell.length_c   1.000
_cell.angle_alpha   90.00
_cell.angle_beta   90.00
_cell.angle_gamma   90.00
#
_symmetry.space_group_name_H-M   'P 1'
#
loop_
_entity.id
_entity.type
_entity.pdbx_description
1 polymer ?
#
loop_
_entity_poly.entity_id
_entity_poly.type
_entity_poly.pdbx_seq_one_letter_code
_entity_poly.pdbx_strand_id
1 'polypeptide(L)'
;MIHESSSWLTEHLGHHESYWNDLKAELNAKFQRPNPTINETPITQHILEAGEAVGFQAPNPDHRIENIPSYQDYQNYSDRQAKQLYQFPTQFNSFGQRTHSGVSIINWDDSRLELKTRCSVESLEFEAVASPQADGSKAKCVAVRARYLDSDETDSFTLTSEGKVILCAGAASPRLLMPHREILQNEAISQQVSDHIVLPLGIYQNVDRRPALSCRGASG
;
A
#
# COMPACT_ATOMS: atom_id res chain seq x y z
N MET A 1 0.37 4.07 0.89
CA MET A 1 -0.55 4.49 1.95
C MET A 1 0.30 5.19 2.99
N ILE A 2 -0.17 6.27 3.64
CA ILE A 2 0.59 6.84 4.76
C ILE A 2 0.45 5.84 5.91
N HIS A 3 1.51 5.09 6.20
CA HIS A 3 1.51 4.07 7.25
C HIS A 3 1.64 4.70 8.65
N GLU A 4 2.04 5.97 8.72
CA GLU A 4 2.24 6.68 9.98
C GLU A 4 0.93 7.11 10.64
N SER A 5 0.91 7.06 11.98
CA SER A 5 -0.23 7.53 12.77
C SER A 5 -0.42 9.05 12.62
N SER A 6 -1.63 9.53 12.86
CA SER A 6 -1.91 10.98 12.80
C SER A 6 -1.19 11.75 13.90
N SER A 7 -0.93 11.11 15.05
CA SER A 7 -0.06 11.63 16.11
C SER A 7 1.38 11.81 15.63
N TRP A 8 1.95 10.81 14.96
CA TRP A 8 3.30 10.89 14.42
C TRP A 8 3.44 12.01 13.39
N LEU A 9 2.46 12.12 12.47
CA LEU A 9 2.43 13.19 11.46
C LEU A 9 2.31 14.58 12.10
N THR A 10 1.50 14.71 13.15
CA THR A 10 1.35 15.96 13.92
C THR A 10 2.68 16.39 14.52
N GLU A 11 3.38 15.45 15.17
CA GLU A 11 4.67 15.71 15.81
C GLU A 11 5.77 16.10 14.80
N HIS A 12 5.86 15.41 13.65
CA HIS A 12 6.99 15.54 12.73
C HIS A 12 6.73 16.46 11.54
N LEU A 13 5.48 16.55 11.10
CA LEU A 13 5.06 17.33 9.93
C LEU A 13 4.22 18.56 10.30
N GLY A 14 3.72 18.65 11.54
CA GLY A 14 2.84 19.73 12.01
C GLY A 14 1.37 19.44 11.75
N HIS A 15 0.51 20.44 11.96
CA HIS A 15 -0.96 20.34 11.94
C HIS A 15 -1.55 19.49 13.07
N HIS A 16 -2.84 19.65 13.33
CA HIS A 16 -3.55 18.88 14.35
C HIS A 16 -3.90 17.47 13.84
N GLU A 17 -4.07 16.49 14.73
CA GLU A 17 -4.40 15.11 14.35
C GLU A 17 -5.66 15.01 13.48
N SER A 18 -6.65 15.86 13.74
CA SER A 18 -7.89 15.91 12.96
C SER A 18 -7.64 16.22 11.48
N TYR A 19 -6.72 17.13 11.18
CA TYR A 19 -6.35 17.45 9.80
C TYR A 19 -5.82 16.21 9.06
N TRP A 20 -4.94 15.45 9.72
CA TRP A 20 -4.40 14.22 9.14
C TRP A 20 -5.45 13.11 9.02
N ASN A 21 -6.36 13.00 9.99
CA ASN A 21 -7.48 12.07 9.92
C ASN A 21 -8.41 12.38 8.75
N ASP A 22 -8.73 13.65 8.54
CA ASP A 22 -9.58 14.11 7.45
C ASP A 22 -8.93 13.81 6.08
N LEU A 23 -7.63 14.11 5.91
CA LEU A 23 -6.90 13.76 4.70
C LEU A 23 -6.83 12.26 4.43
N LYS A 24 -6.63 11.45 5.48
CA LYS A 24 -6.64 9.98 5.37
C LYS A 24 -8.01 9.46 4.98
N ALA A 25 -9.07 10.02 5.56
CA ALA A 25 -10.45 9.67 5.22
C ALA A 25 -10.77 10.05 3.77
N GLU A 26 -10.40 11.25 3.33
CA GLU A 26 -10.54 11.70 1.93
C GLU A 26 -9.79 10.78 0.97
N LEU A 27 -8.53 10.46 1.28
CA LEU A 27 -7.71 9.55 0.49
C LEU A 27 -8.35 8.16 0.39
N ASN A 28 -8.82 7.61 1.51
CA ASN A 28 -9.50 6.31 1.53
C ASN A 28 -10.79 6.33 0.71
N ALA A 29 -11.57 7.41 0.78
CA ALA A 29 -12.80 7.57 0.01
C ALA A 29 -12.55 7.60 -1.51
N LYS A 30 -11.38 8.06 -1.97
CA LYS A 30 -10.98 8.03 -3.39
C LYS A 30 -10.73 6.60 -3.91
N PHE A 31 -10.45 5.64 -3.02
CA PHE A 31 -10.33 4.23 -3.40
C PHE A 31 -11.69 3.55 -3.26
N GLN A 32 -12.58 3.74 -4.24
CA GLN A 32 -13.82 2.96 -4.30
C GLN A 32 -13.46 1.47 -4.45
N ARG A 33 -14.00 0.63 -3.55
CA ARG A 33 -13.78 -0.81 -3.56
C ARG A 33 -15.06 -1.48 -4.07
N PRO A 34 -15.02 -2.12 -5.26
CA PRO A 34 -16.17 -2.86 -5.73
C PRO A 34 -16.45 -4.01 -4.76
N ASN A 35 -17.74 -4.33 -4.57
CA ASN A 35 -18.11 -5.46 -3.73
C ASN A 35 -17.53 -6.74 -4.34
N PRO A 36 -16.63 -7.45 -3.63
CA PRO A 36 -15.96 -8.62 -4.17
C PRO A 36 -16.93 -9.78 -4.45
N THR A 37 -18.12 -9.79 -3.84
CA THR A 37 -19.12 -10.84 -4.04
C THR A 37 -19.89 -10.70 -5.37
N ILE A 38 -19.69 -9.59 -6.10
CA ILE A 38 -20.32 -9.38 -7.40
C ILE A 38 -19.51 -10.12 -8.47
N ASN A 39 -20.14 -11.09 -9.14
CA ASN A 39 -19.54 -11.94 -10.19
C ASN A 39 -18.43 -12.86 -9.70
N GLU A 40 -18.63 -13.54 -8.57
CA GLU A 40 -17.73 -14.60 -8.10
C GLU A 40 -17.51 -15.66 -9.20
N THR A 41 -16.24 -16.01 -9.42
CA THR A 41 -15.91 -17.09 -10.35
C THR A 41 -16.28 -18.45 -9.74
N PRO A 42 -16.50 -19.51 -10.54
CA PRO A 42 -16.79 -20.84 -10.00
C PRO A 42 -15.74 -21.35 -9.01
N ILE A 43 -14.46 -21.01 -9.23
CA ILE A 43 -13.39 -21.38 -8.29
C ILE A 43 -13.48 -20.58 -6.99
N THR A 44 -13.87 -19.31 -7.04
CA THR A 44 -14.10 -18.49 -5.84
C THR A 44 -15.21 -19.10 -4.99
N GLN A 45 -16.35 -19.44 -5.61
CA GLN A 45 -17.47 -20.09 -4.92
C GLN A 45 -17.03 -21.41 -4.28
N HIS A 46 -16.29 -22.24 -5.02
CA HIS A 46 -15.76 -23.50 -4.50
C HIS A 46 -14.84 -23.33 -3.28
N ILE A 47 -13.94 -22.33 -3.32
CA ILE A 47 -13.05 -22.03 -2.19
C ILE A 47 -13.83 -21.52 -0.98
N LEU A 48 -14.86 -20.69 -1.19
CA LEU A 48 -15.72 -20.19 -0.12
C LEU A 48 -16.46 -21.34 0.57
N GLU A 49 -17.15 -22.18 -0.20
CA GLU A 49 -17.87 -23.35 0.31
C GLU A 49 -16.94 -24.32 1.06
N ALA A 50 -15.77 -24.62 0.49
CA ALA A 50 -14.79 -25.52 1.10
C ALA A 50 -14.21 -24.94 2.40
N GLY A 51 -13.95 -23.63 2.44
CA GLY A 51 -13.46 -22.94 3.63
C GLY A 51 -14.48 -22.94 4.76
N GLU A 52 -15.75 -22.63 4.45
CA GLU A 52 -16.85 -22.65 5.41
C GLU A 52 -17.07 -24.06 5.99
N ALA A 53 -17.02 -25.10 5.14
CA ALA A 53 -17.16 -26.49 5.57
C ALA A 53 -16.09 -26.93 6.61
N VAL A 54 -14.93 -26.27 6.66
CA VAL A 54 -13.85 -26.57 7.63
C VAL A 54 -13.72 -25.50 8.73
N GLY A 55 -14.74 -24.67 8.89
CA GLY A 55 -14.89 -23.72 10.00
C GLY A 55 -14.24 -22.36 9.79
N PHE A 56 -13.92 -21.98 8.55
CA PHE A 56 -13.63 -20.58 8.24
C PHE A 56 -14.94 -19.77 8.10
N GLN A 57 -14.87 -18.47 8.35
CA GLN A 57 -16.00 -17.57 8.26
C GLN A 57 -15.62 -16.35 7.42
N ALA A 58 -16.52 -15.95 6.52
CA ALA A 58 -16.46 -14.66 5.87
C ALA A 58 -16.88 -13.53 6.84
N PRO A 59 -16.42 -12.28 6.63
CA PRO A 59 -16.92 -11.14 7.39
C PRO A 59 -18.43 -10.98 7.24
N ASN A 60 -19.05 -10.33 8.22
CA ASN A 60 -20.44 -9.87 8.12
C ASN A 60 -20.60 -9.04 6.83
N PRO A 61 -21.75 -9.14 6.13
CA PRO A 61 -21.95 -8.53 4.82
C PRO A 61 -21.53 -7.07 4.71
N ASP A 62 -21.84 -6.25 5.73
CA ASP A 62 -21.55 -4.82 5.75
C ASP A 62 -20.03 -4.50 5.81
N HIS A 63 -19.22 -5.44 6.29
CA HIS A 63 -17.76 -5.27 6.40
C HIS A 63 -16.99 -5.88 5.22
N ARG A 64 -17.66 -6.50 4.24
CA ARG A 64 -16.99 -7.15 3.09
C ARG A 64 -16.34 -6.18 2.12
N ILE A 65 -16.75 -4.91 2.13
CA ILE A 65 -16.24 -3.85 1.24
C ILE A 65 -15.31 -2.87 1.94
N GLU A 66 -15.08 -3.06 3.24
CA GLU A 66 -14.26 -2.19 4.07
C GLU A 66 -12.76 -2.50 3.91
N ASN A 67 -11.94 -2.03 4.86
CA ASN A 67 -10.51 -2.36 4.92
C ASN A 67 -10.31 -3.86 5.14
N ILE A 68 -9.15 -4.37 4.70
CA ILE A 68 -8.75 -5.73 5.02
C ILE A 68 -8.77 -5.85 6.56
N PRO A 69 -9.59 -6.75 7.12
CA PRO A 69 -9.74 -6.86 8.55
C PRO A 69 -8.40 -7.26 9.16
N SER A 70 -8.03 -6.57 10.24
CA SER A 70 -6.95 -7.02 11.10
C SER A 70 -7.40 -8.27 11.86
N TYR A 71 -6.45 -9.07 12.33
CA TYR A 71 -6.77 -10.18 13.24
C TYR A 71 -7.49 -9.72 14.52
N GLN A 72 -7.34 -8.43 14.88
CA GLN A 72 -8.00 -7.82 16.03
C GLN A 72 -9.43 -7.35 15.73
N ASP A 73 -9.86 -7.34 14.45
CA ASP A 73 -11.19 -6.91 14.03
C ASP A 73 -12.22 -8.04 14.15
N TYR A 74 -12.19 -8.77 15.26
CA TYR A 74 -13.10 -9.88 15.53
C TYR A 74 -14.58 -9.44 15.54
N GLN A 75 -14.85 -8.15 15.73
CA GLN A 75 -16.18 -7.56 15.68
C GLN A 75 -16.82 -7.66 14.28
N ASN A 76 -16.00 -7.86 13.25
CA ASN A 76 -16.47 -8.02 11.87
C ASN A 76 -16.91 -9.48 11.57
N TYR A 77 -16.78 -10.38 12.56
CA TYR A 77 -17.10 -11.81 12.47
C TYR A 77 -18.09 -12.21 13.57
N SER A 78 -18.84 -13.28 13.33
CA SER A 78 -19.80 -13.81 14.30
C SER A 78 -19.14 -14.49 15.52
N ASP A 79 -17.91 -14.96 15.38
CA ASP A 79 -17.15 -15.64 16.44
C ASP A 79 -15.70 -15.12 16.50
N ARG A 80 -15.24 -14.77 17.72
CA ARG A 80 -13.88 -14.27 17.97
C ARG A 80 -12.79 -15.33 17.76
N GLN A 81 -13.15 -16.60 17.73
CA GLN A 81 -12.23 -17.71 17.43
C GLN A 81 -12.33 -18.19 15.97
N ALA A 82 -13.17 -17.57 15.16
CA ALA A 82 -13.35 -17.97 13.77
C ALA A 82 -12.07 -17.82 12.97
N LYS A 83 -11.77 -18.82 12.15
CA LYS A 83 -10.73 -18.70 11.12
C LYS A 83 -11.25 -17.77 10.04
N GLN A 84 -10.47 -16.77 9.66
CA GLN A 84 -10.95 -15.71 8.76
C GLN A 84 -10.81 -16.12 7.29
N LEU A 85 -11.89 -15.98 6.52
CA LEU A 85 -11.91 -16.14 5.07
C LEU A 85 -12.31 -14.82 4.41
N TYR A 86 -11.32 -14.09 3.91
CA TYR A 86 -11.54 -12.77 3.33
C TYR A 86 -11.41 -12.79 1.81
N GLN A 87 -12.44 -12.28 1.13
CA GLN A 87 -12.41 -12.07 -0.32
C GLN A 87 -11.91 -10.66 -0.60
N PHE A 88 -10.79 -10.54 -1.30
CA PHE A 88 -10.20 -9.23 -1.57
C PHE A 88 -10.94 -8.48 -2.69
N PRO A 89 -11.34 -7.21 -2.48
CA PRO A 89 -11.87 -6.38 -3.55
C PRO A 89 -10.81 -6.10 -4.61
N THR A 90 -11.23 -6.11 -5.87
CA THR A 90 -10.34 -5.82 -7.01
C THR A 90 -10.14 -4.30 -7.18
N GLN A 91 -8.93 -3.90 -7.56
CA GLN A 91 -8.63 -2.52 -8.00
C GLN A 91 -8.75 -2.36 -9.52
N PHE A 92 -9.35 -3.34 -10.21
CA PHE A 92 -9.50 -3.37 -11.65
C PHE A 92 -10.97 -3.31 -12.06
N ASN A 93 -11.27 -2.61 -13.15
CA ASN A 93 -12.60 -2.63 -13.75
C ASN A 93 -12.82 -3.94 -14.55
N SER A 94 -14.00 -4.08 -15.14
CA SER A 94 -14.38 -5.23 -15.97
C SER A 94 -13.51 -5.44 -17.22
N PHE A 95 -12.72 -4.44 -17.63
CA PHE A 95 -11.77 -4.53 -18.74
C PHE A 95 -10.34 -4.87 -18.27
N GLY A 96 -10.14 -5.13 -16.97
CA GLY A 96 -8.82 -5.40 -16.40
C GLY A 96 -7.94 -4.15 -16.27
N GLN A 97 -8.52 -2.95 -16.37
CA GLN A 97 -7.78 -1.70 -16.19
C GLN A 97 -7.81 -1.30 -14.72
N ARG A 98 -6.66 -0.88 -14.19
CA ARG A 98 -6.55 -0.39 -12.81
C ARG A 98 -7.36 0.90 -12.68
N THR A 99 -8.33 0.93 -11.77
CA THR A 99 -9.27 2.06 -11.62
C THR A 99 -8.69 3.22 -10.82
N HIS A 100 -7.79 2.92 -9.87
CA HIS A 100 -7.14 3.93 -9.04
C HIS A 100 -5.66 3.58 -8.82
N SER A 101 -4.78 4.50 -9.17
CA SER A 101 -3.36 4.48 -8.80
C SER A 101 -3.05 5.68 -7.89
N GLY A 102 -2.00 5.61 -7.09
CA GLY A 102 -1.56 6.77 -6.30
C GLY A 102 -1.20 7.99 -7.15
N VAL A 103 -0.92 7.80 -8.44
CA VAL A 103 -0.62 8.85 -9.41
C VAL A 103 -1.90 9.49 -9.96
N SER A 104 -2.98 8.71 -10.10
CA SER A 104 -4.25 9.20 -10.68
C SER A 104 -5.09 10.05 -9.72
N ILE A 105 -4.73 10.09 -8.43
CA ILE A 105 -5.43 10.88 -7.41
C ILE A 105 -4.80 12.27 -7.19
N ILE A 106 -3.66 12.54 -7.81
CA ILE A 106 -2.96 13.82 -7.71
C ILE A 106 -3.59 14.79 -8.72
N ASN A 107 -3.91 16.00 -8.27
CA ASN A 107 -4.29 17.09 -9.16
C ASN A 107 -3.03 17.69 -9.80
N TRP A 108 -2.66 17.18 -10.98
CA TRP A 108 -1.44 17.60 -11.68
C TRP A 108 -1.50 19.03 -12.24
N ASP A 109 -2.69 19.65 -12.27
CA ASP A 109 -2.86 21.03 -12.71
C ASP A 109 -2.54 22.06 -11.60
N ASP A 110 -2.24 21.61 -10.38
CA ASP A 110 -1.83 22.49 -9.29
C ASP A 110 -0.44 23.08 -9.59
N SER A 111 -0.40 24.39 -9.84
CA SER A 111 0.83 25.15 -10.15
C SER A 111 1.94 25.06 -9.10
N ARG A 112 1.64 24.57 -7.89
CA ARG A 112 2.64 24.35 -6.83
C ARG A 112 3.37 23.01 -6.99
N LEU A 113 2.89 22.14 -7.87
CA LEU A 113 3.45 20.81 -8.10
C LEU A 113 4.31 20.82 -9.36
N GLU A 114 5.54 20.35 -9.22
CA GLU A 114 6.42 20.06 -10.35
C GLU A 114 6.70 18.56 -10.40
N LEU A 115 6.42 17.94 -11.54
CA LEU A 115 6.73 16.52 -11.77
C LEU A 115 7.97 16.41 -12.67
N LYS A 116 9.06 15.89 -12.10
CA LYS A 116 10.25 15.51 -12.86
C LYS A 116 10.27 13.99 -13.04
N THR A 117 10.13 13.53 -14.28
CA THR A 117 10.27 12.11 -14.65
C THR A 117 11.64 11.86 -15.28
N ARG A 118 11.99 10.58 -15.48
CA ARG A 118 13.30 10.18 -16.02
C ARG A 118 14.47 10.82 -15.28
N CYS A 119 14.33 10.88 -13.96
CA CYS A 119 15.31 11.47 -13.07
C CYS A 119 15.65 10.44 -11.99
N SER A 120 16.93 10.27 -11.71
CA SER A 120 17.46 9.40 -10.66
C SER A 120 17.97 10.28 -9.52
N VAL A 121 17.41 10.14 -8.32
CA VAL A 121 17.97 10.79 -7.13
C VAL A 121 19.21 10.02 -6.71
N GLU A 122 20.37 10.68 -6.73
CA GLU A 122 21.68 10.04 -6.52
C GLU A 122 22.17 10.21 -5.08
N SER A 123 21.96 11.39 -4.48
CA SER A 123 22.41 11.66 -3.11
C SER A 123 21.61 12.77 -2.42
N LEU A 124 21.76 12.84 -1.11
CA LEU A 124 21.23 13.90 -0.27
C LEU A 124 22.40 14.73 0.28
N GLU A 125 22.17 16.01 0.54
CA GLU A 125 23.14 16.86 1.22
C GLU A 125 22.62 17.21 2.61
N PHE A 126 23.45 16.99 3.63
CA PHE A 126 23.13 17.25 5.02
C PHE A 126 24.10 18.23 5.64
N GLU A 127 23.58 19.11 6.47
CA GLU A 127 24.36 20.01 7.32
C GLU A 127 24.08 19.69 8.80
N ALA A 128 25.11 19.81 9.63
CA ALA A 128 24.96 19.68 11.07
C ALA A 128 24.14 20.85 11.64
N VAL A 129 23.25 20.56 12.58
CA VAL A 129 22.52 21.61 13.30
C VAL A 129 23.44 22.20 14.37
N ALA A 130 23.67 23.52 14.32
CA ALA A 130 24.65 24.21 15.18
C ALA A 130 24.32 24.15 16.69
N SER A 131 23.08 23.86 17.07
CA SER A 131 22.65 23.70 18.46
C SER A 131 21.67 22.53 18.57
N PRO A 132 22.17 21.29 18.52
CA PRO A 132 21.32 20.12 18.54
C PRO A 132 20.71 19.97 19.94
N GLN A 133 19.38 19.94 20.02
CA GLN A 133 18.68 19.57 21.26
C GLN A 133 19.02 18.10 21.61
N ALA A 134 18.99 17.73 22.89
CA ALA A 134 19.38 16.39 23.36
C ALA A 134 18.65 15.28 22.57
N ASP A 135 17.34 15.43 22.39
CA ASP A 135 16.47 14.52 21.64
C ASP A 135 16.06 15.08 20.26
N GLY A 136 16.70 16.15 19.80
CA GLY A 136 16.38 16.82 18.55
C GLY A 136 17.21 16.35 17.36
N SER A 137 16.80 16.77 16.16
CA SER A 137 17.52 16.50 14.91
C SER A 137 18.97 17.01 14.97
N LYS A 138 19.92 16.12 14.68
CA LYS A 138 21.36 16.42 14.67
C LYS A 138 21.84 17.01 13.34
N ALA A 139 21.11 16.74 12.26
CA ALA A 139 21.40 17.21 10.92
C ALA A 139 20.11 17.60 10.20
N LYS A 140 20.24 18.51 9.23
CA LYS A 140 19.17 18.92 8.34
C LYS A 140 19.57 18.63 6.89
N CYS A 141 18.65 18.06 6.12
CA CYS A 141 18.82 17.93 4.67
C CYS A 141 18.67 19.33 4.03
N VAL A 142 19.63 19.74 3.22
CA VAL A 142 19.68 21.06 2.57
C VAL A 142 19.55 20.99 1.07
N ALA A 143 19.85 19.85 0.45
CA ALA A 143 19.64 19.67 -0.98
C ALA A 143 19.45 18.20 -1.38
N VAL A 144 18.86 18.00 -2.56
CA VAL A 144 18.73 16.70 -3.23
C VAL A 144 19.45 16.77 -4.56
N ARG A 145 20.43 15.88 -4.79
CA ARG A 145 21.09 15.75 -6.08
C ARG A 145 20.39 14.71 -6.93
N ALA A 146 20.10 15.07 -8.17
CA ALA A 146 19.48 14.15 -9.10
C ALA A 146 20.10 14.24 -10.49
N ARG A 147 20.08 13.13 -11.22
CA ARG A 147 20.61 12.99 -12.56
C ARG A 147 19.48 12.76 -13.55
N TYR A 148 19.44 13.56 -14.61
CA TYR A 148 18.49 13.38 -15.71
C TYR A 148 18.97 12.22 -16.59
N LEU A 149 18.14 11.18 -16.74
CA LEU A 149 18.52 9.94 -17.42
C LEU A 149 18.66 10.11 -18.94
N ASP A 150 18.02 11.13 -19.51
CA ASP A 150 18.07 11.39 -20.96
C ASP A 150 19.33 12.16 -21.37
N SER A 151 19.85 13.06 -20.52
CA SER A 151 21.02 13.91 -20.81
C SER A 151 22.28 13.54 -20.02
N ASP A 152 22.15 12.72 -18.97
CA ASP A 152 23.19 12.42 -17.98
C ASP A 152 23.66 13.64 -17.15
N GLU A 153 22.97 14.78 -17.29
CA GLU A 153 23.26 15.99 -16.51
C GLU A 153 22.81 15.81 -15.06
N THR A 154 23.58 16.39 -14.14
CA THR A 154 23.25 16.39 -12.71
C THR A 154 22.77 17.78 -12.28
N ASP A 155 21.72 17.80 -11.49
CA ASP A 155 21.12 19.01 -10.91
C ASP A 155 21.03 18.88 -9.39
N SER A 156 20.97 20.01 -8.70
CA SER A 156 20.88 20.08 -7.24
C SER A 156 19.70 20.95 -6.82
N PHE A 157 18.77 20.36 -6.10
CA PHE A 157 17.57 21.03 -5.61
C PHE A 157 17.75 21.44 -4.15
N THR A 158 18.08 22.70 -3.93
CA THR A 158 18.23 23.28 -2.58
C THR A 158 16.87 23.49 -1.91
N LEU A 159 16.81 23.20 -0.61
CA LEU A 159 15.62 23.35 0.22
C LEU A 159 15.63 24.72 0.91
N THR A 160 14.43 25.27 1.14
CA THR A 160 14.25 26.46 1.97
C THR A 160 14.50 26.16 3.46
N SER A 161 14.47 27.18 4.32
CA SER A 161 14.63 26.99 5.78
C SER A 161 13.59 26.03 6.37
N GLU A 162 12.36 26.06 5.84
CA GLU A 162 11.25 25.19 6.24
C GLU A 162 11.04 23.98 5.32
N GLY A 163 11.85 23.86 4.26
CA GLY A 163 11.75 22.79 3.28
C GLY A 163 12.03 21.42 3.91
N LYS A 164 11.21 20.44 3.56
CA LYS A 164 11.34 19.05 4.03
C LYS A 164 11.52 18.12 2.83
N VAL A 165 12.36 17.09 3.00
CA VAL A 165 12.47 15.98 2.06
C VAL A 165 11.70 14.80 2.62
N ILE A 166 10.80 14.25 1.81
CA ILE A 166 10.08 13.03 2.14
C ILE A 166 10.56 11.93 1.18
N LEU A 167 11.19 10.89 1.73
CA LEU A 167 11.71 9.79 0.92
C LEU A 167 10.61 8.76 0.66
N CYS A 168 10.10 8.74 -0.57
CA CYS A 168 9.08 7.80 -1.04
C CYS A 168 9.62 6.79 -2.07
N ALA A 169 10.91 6.44 -2.02
CA ALA A 169 11.55 5.51 -2.96
C ALA A 169 11.34 4.02 -2.60
N GLY A 170 10.38 3.70 -1.72
CA GLY A 170 10.10 2.35 -1.25
C GLY A 170 11.28 1.75 -0.47
N ALA A 171 11.51 0.44 -0.64
CA ALA A 171 12.61 -0.27 0.01
C ALA A 171 14.01 0.20 -0.42
N ALA A 172 14.11 1.08 -1.44
CA ALA A 172 15.36 1.70 -1.85
C ALA A 172 15.72 2.95 -1.04
N SER A 173 14.78 3.56 -0.31
CA SER A 173 15.04 4.76 0.51
C SER A 173 16.27 4.65 1.43
N PRO A 174 16.55 3.50 2.11
CA PRO A 174 17.75 3.37 2.93
C PRO A 174 19.06 3.59 2.16
N ARG A 175 19.12 3.26 0.86
CA ARG A 175 20.34 3.47 0.05
C ARG A 175 20.77 4.92 -0.02
N LEU A 176 19.80 5.85 -0.05
CA LEU A 176 20.07 7.29 -0.05
C LEU A 176 20.52 7.80 1.33
N LEU A 177 20.18 7.09 2.40
CA LEU A 177 20.50 7.49 3.77
C LEU A 177 21.78 6.82 4.31
N MET A 178 22.16 5.66 3.76
CA MET A 178 23.34 4.90 4.20
C MET A 178 24.63 5.72 4.26
N PRO A 179 24.96 6.58 3.27
CA PRO A 179 26.16 7.42 3.33
C PRO A 179 26.14 8.46 4.46
N HIS A 180 24.98 8.72 5.06
CA HIS A 180 24.77 9.75 6.07
C HIS A 180 24.50 9.18 7.47
N ARG A 181 24.68 7.88 7.70
CA ARG A 181 24.41 7.24 9.00
C ARG A 181 25.11 7.93 10.18
N GLU A 182 26.38 8.30 9.99
CA GLU A 182 27.20 8.92 11.04
C GLU A 182 26.66 10.30 11.44
N ILE A 183 26.41 11.18 10.46
CA ILE A 183 25.88 12.53 10.72
C ILE A 183 24.43 12.49 11.24
N LEU A 184 23.67 11.47 10.87
CA LEU A 184 22.32 11.21 11.37
C LEU A 184 22.29 10.47 12.71
N GLN A 185 23.43 9.92 13.17
CA GLN A 185 23.55 9.08 14.36
C GLN A 185 22.51 7.95 14.41
N ASN A 186 22.23 7.32 13.26
CA ASN A 186 21.19 6.31 13.15
C ASN A 186 21.71 5.01 12.53
N GLU A 187 22.11 4.08 13.41
CA GLU A 187 22.58 2.75 13.04
C GLU A 187 21.48 1.81 12.54
N ALA A 188 20.20 2.15 12.78
CA ALA A 188 19.06 1.35 12.36
C ALA A 188 18.74 1.49 10.86
N ILE A 189 19.35 2.44 10.14
CA ILE A 189 19.15 2.61 8.69
C ILE A 189 19.46 1.28 7.97
N SER A 190 18.54 0.80 7.13
CA SER A 190 18.63 -0.47 6.40
C SER A 190 18.57 -1.74 7.26
N GLN A 191 18.23 -1.64 8.54
CA GLN A 191 17.90 -2.81 9.37
C GLN A 191 16.41 -3.17 9.23
N GLN A 192 16.04 -4.38 9.68
CA GLN A 192 14.65 -4.87 9.71
C GLN A 192 13.94 -4.89 8.35
N VAL A 193 14.70 -5.04 7.26
CA VAL A 193 14.13 -5.28 5.92
C VAL A 193 13.38 -6.60 5.96
N SER A 194 12.06 -6.51 5.84
CA SER A 194 11.15 -7.64 5.92
C SER A 194 10.42 -7.76 4.59
N ASP A 195 10.27 -8.99 4.14
CA ASP A 195 9.44 -9.31 2.98
C ASP A 195 8.61 -10.56 3.31
N HIS A 196 7.48 -10.70 2.63
CA HIS A 196 6.65 -11.87 2.80
C HIS A 196 7.21 -13.04 1.99
N ILE A 197 7.32 -14.21 2.61
CA ILE A 197 7.61 -15.44 1.88
C ILE A 197 6.33 -15.90 1.21
N VAL A 198 6.29 -15.86 -0.12
CA VAL A 198 5.15 -16.32 -0.90
C VAL A 198 5.32 -17.80 -1.23
N LEU A 199 4.39 -18.63 -0.76
CA LEU A 199 4.30 -20.05 -1.09
C LEU A 199 3.06 -20.28 -1.98
N PRO A 200 3.22 -20.32 -3.31
CA PRO A 200 2.07 -20.42 -4.21
C PRO A 200 1.43 -21.81 -4.14
N LEU A 201 0.10 -21.85 -4.00
CA LEU A 201 -0.73 -23.05 -4.15
C LEU A 201 -1.66 -22.87 -5.35
N GLY A 202 -1.57 -23.78 -6.32
CA GLY A 202 -2.48 -23.82 -7.47
C GLY A 202 -3.59 -24.85 -7.24
N ILE A 203 -4.84 -24.41 -7.33
CA ILE A 203 -6.02 -25.28 -7.29
C ILE A 203 -6.63 -25.32 -8.69
N TYR A 204 -6.81 -26.51 -9.25
CA TYR A 204 -7.45 -26.70 -10.56
C TYR A 204 -8.79 -27.40 -10.34
N GLN A 205 -9.88 -26.75 -10.76
CA GLN A 205 -11.22 -27.32 -10.71
C GLN A 205 -11.56 -27.94 -12.06
N ASN A 206 -11.75 -29.26 -12.08
CA ASN A 206 -12.27 -29.96 -13.26
C ASN A 206 -13.77 -29.67 -13.36
N VAL A 207 -14.17 -28.85 -14.34
CA VAL A 207 -15.57 -28.65 -14.69
C VAL A 207 -15.97 -29.80 -15.60
N ASP A 208 -16.55 -30.86 -15.05
CA ASP A 208 -17.03 -32.00 -15.84
C ASP A 208 -18.07 -31.51 -16.87
N ARG A 209 -17.64 -31.31 -18.11
CA ARG A 209 -18.53 -31.17 -19.26
C ARG A 209 -18.98 -32.56 -19.70
N ARG A 210 -19.98 -33.14 -19.01
CA ARG A 210 -20.78 -34.21 -19.61
C ARG A 210 -22.25 -33.79 -19.58
N PRO A 211 -22.90 -33.58 -20.74
CA PRO A 211 -24.34 -33.67 -20.78
C PRO A 211 -24.72 -35.10 -20.40
N ALA A 212 -25.67 -35.23 -19.47
CA ALA A 212 -26.26 -36.52 -19.14
C ALA A 212 -26.83 -37.14 -20.43
N LEU A 213 -26.11 -38.13 -20.98
CA LEU A 213 -26.69 -39.01 -21.99
C LEU A 213 -27.75 -39.84 -21.29
N SER A 214 -29.02 -39.40 -21.38
CA SER A 214 -30.14 -40.26 -21.04
C SER A 214 -30.17 -41.39 -22.05
N CYS A 215 -29.70 -42.57 -21.66
CA CYS A 215 -30.00 -43.80 -22.38
C CYS A 215 -31.50 -44.09 -22.17
N ARG A 216 -32.37 -43.55 -23.05
CA ARG A 216 -33.72 -44.10 -23.21
C ARG A 216 -33.54 -45.46 -23.86
N GLY A 217 -33.66 -46.52 -23.06
CA GLY A 217 -33.82 -47.88 -23.56
C GLY A 217 -35.10 -47.94 -24.39
N ALA A 218 -34.93 -48.09 -25.71
CA ALA A 218 -35.96 -48.63 -26.58
C ALA A 218 -35.59 -50.09 -26.83
N SER A 219 -36.41 -50.99 -26.31
CA SER A 219 -36.49 -52.38 -26.78
C SER A 219 -37.98 -52.73 -26.82
N GLY A 220 -38.47 -52.93 -28.04
CA GLY A 220 -39.79 -53.49 -28.33
C GLY A 220 -39.78 -55.01 -28.28
#